data_AF-C6BZK8-F1
#
_entry.id   AF-C6BZK8-F1
#
_cell.length_a   1.000
_cell.length_b   1.000
_cell.length_c   1.000
_cell.angle_alpha   90.00
_cell.angle_beta   90.00
_cell.angle_gamma   90.00
#
_symmetry.space_group_name_H-M   'P 1'
#
loop_
_entity.id
_entity.type
_entity.pdbx_description
1 polymer ?
#
loop_
_entity_poly.entity_id
_entity_poly.type
_entity_poly.pdbx_seq_one_letter_code
_entity_poly.pdbx_strand_id
1 'polypeptide(L)'
;MLGSKPCPHCGKDVVLYRNPVPTVDVVIYDPILGVVLIERNNPPLGWALPGGFVDYGETLEHAAVREAKEETGLEVVLTGLVGVYSMPCRDDRQHTISVTYSAVTSDTSALQAGDDAGGARFFKLDSLPDLVFDHRDILSDFSSNLIRLQTHAAVGNK
;
A
#
# COMPACT_ATOMS: atom_id res chain seq x y z
N MET A 1 22.04 4.77 17.13
CA MET A 1 22.25 6.15 16.65
C MET A 1 22.94 6.06 15.30
N LEU A 2 22.47 6.83 14.32
CA LEU A 2 23.07 6.89 12.98
C LEU A 2 24.09 8.04 12.83
N GLY A 3 24.10 8.99 13.77
CA GLY A 3 24.99 10.16 13.79
C GLY A 3 24.35 11.35 14.49
N SER A 4 24.88 12.55 14.24
CA SER A 4 24.25 13.83 14.58
C SER A 4 24.30 14.79 13.40
N LYS A 5 23.42 15.80 13.41
CA LYS A 5 23.49 16.97 12.51
C LYS A 5 23.34 18.27 13.32
N PRO A 6 23.96 19.39 12.94
CA PRO A 6 23.79 20.63 13.65
C PRO A 6 22.35 21.15 13.49
N CYS A 7 21.77 21.62 14.59
CA CYS A 7 20.48 22.29 14.59
C CYS A 7 20.59 23.60 13.78
N PRO A 8 19.69 23.84 12.81
CA PRO A 8 19.76 25.04 11.97
C PRO A 8 19.50 26.34 12.75
N HIS A 9 18.93 26.27 13.95
CA HIS A 9 18.62 27.44 14.77
C HIS A 9 19.72 27.81 15.77
N CYS A 10 20.36 26.81 16.40
CA CYS A 10 21.30 27.05 17.50
C CYS A 10 22.64 26.33 17.38
N GLY A 11 22.87 25.56 16.31
CA GLY A 11 24.12 24.85 16.04
C GLY A 11 24.39 23.62 16.91
N LYS A 12 23.57 23.35 17.94
CA LYS A 12 23.72 22.16 18.80
C LYS A 12 23.47 20.87 18.02
N ASP A 13 24.12 19.78 18.43
CA ASP A 13 23.93 18.46 17.85
C ASP A 13 22.49 17.95 18.03
N VAL A 14 21.88 17.55 16.91
CA VAL A 14 20.61 16.83 16.85
C VAL A 14 20.92 15.38 16.54
N VAL A 15 20.58 14.48 17.47
CA VAL A 15 20.79 13.04 17.33
C VAL A 15 19.94 12.48 16.19
N LEU A 16 20.56 11.67 15.33
CA LEU A 16 19.89 10.92 14.28
C LEU A 16 19.54 9.51 14.78
N TYR A 17 18.25 9.22 14.82
CA TYR A 17 17.71 7.92 15.22
C TYR A 17 17.61 6.97 14.02
N ARG A 18 17.75 5.67 14.30
CA ARG A 18 17.40 4.63 13.32
C ARG A 18 15.90 4.43 13.39
N ASN A 19 15.18 5.18 12.57
CA ASN A 19 13.72 5.11 12.50
C ASN A 19 13.28 4.05 11.48
N PRO A 20 12.06 3.50 11.61
CA PRO A 20 11.43 2.75 10.54
C PRO A 20 11.28 3.63 9.28
N VAL A 21 11.32 2.99 8.11
CA VAL A 21 11.18 3.68 6.82
C VAL A 21 9.70 3.69 6.41
N PRO A 22 9.13 4.85 6.03
CA PRO A 22 7.74 4.92 5.60
C PRO A 22 7.55 4.31 4.21
N THR A 23 6.50 3.51 4.06
CA THR A 23 6.01 2.95 2.80
C THR A 23 4.51 3.19 2.67
N VAL A 24 3.99 2.96 1.48
CA VAL A 24 2.55 2.92 1.20
C VAL A 24 2.20 1.64 0.46
N ASP A 25 0.98 1.15 0.69
CA ASP A 25 0.36 0.08 -0.09
C ASP A 25 -1.02 0.54 -0.56
N VAL A 26 -1.48 0.08 -1.72
CA VAL A 26 -2.76 0.50 -2.30
C VAL A 26 -3.64 -0.69 -2.61
N VAL A 27 -4.80 -0.75 -1.95
CA VAL A 27 -5.86 -1.71 -2.28
C VAL A 27 -6.74 -1.10 -3.38
N ILE A 28 -6.36 -1.32 -4.64
CA ILE A 28 -7.16 -0.92 -5.80
C ILE A 28 -8.27 -1.95 -5.99
N TYR A 29 -9.52 -1.55 -5.74
CA TYR A 29 -10.66 -2.47 -5.68
C TYR A 29 -11.71 -2.16 -6.76
N ASP A 30 -12.15 -3.22 -7.43
CA ASP A 30 -13.32 -3.24 -8.30
C ASP A 30 -14.32 -4.30 -7.79
N PRO A 31 -15.63 -3.99 -7.63
CA PRO A 31 -16.61 -4.94 -7.12
C PRO A 31 -16.79 -6.21 -7.96
N ILE A 32 -16.51 -6.16 -9.27
CA ILE A 32 -16.69 -7.25 -10.21
C ILE A 32 -15.37 -8.01 -10.44
N LEU A 33 -14.23 -7.35 -10.42
CA LEU A 33 -12.94 -7.98 -10.72
C LEU A 33 -12.16 -8.37 -9.46
N GLY A 34 -12.34 -7.65 -8.35
CA GLY A 34 -11.65 -7.86 -7.08
C GLY A 34 -10.54 -6.83 -6.85
N VAL A 35 -9.40 -7.25 -6.31
CA VAL A 35 -8.26 -6.38 -5.99
C VAL A 35 -7.13 -6.56 -6.99
N VAL A 36 -6.43 -5.46 -7.30
CA VAL A 36 -5.20 -5.52 -8.10
C VAL A 36 -4.05 -6.02 -7.23
N LEU A 37 -3.29 -6.98 -7.74
CA LEU A 37 -2.01 -7.40 -7.18
C LEU A 37 -0.94 -7.35 -8.26
N ILE A 38 0.30 -7.14 -7.83
CA ILE A 38 1.50 -7.19 -8.66
C ILE A 38 2.38 -8.37 -8.27
N GLU A 39 3.06 -8.95 -9.24
CA GLU A 39 4.07 -9.99 -9.01
C GLU A 39 5.44 -9.35 -8.89
N ARG A 40 6.15 -9.61 -7.80
CA ARG A 40 7.44 -8.98 -7.53
C ARG A 40 8.57 -9.69 -8.28
N ASN A 41 9.39 -8.93 -9.00
CA ASN A 41 10.62 -9.43 -9.63
C ASN A 41 11.82 -9.50 -8.67
N ASN A 42 11.72 -8.88 -7.48
CA ASN A 42 12.78 -8.81 -6.48
C ASN A 42 12.34 -9.43 -5.15
N PRO A 43 13.24 -10.12 -4.42
CA PRO A 43 12.93 -10.72 -3.12
C PRO A 43 12.29 -9.73 -2.12
N PRO A 44 11.33 -10.17 -1.29
CA PRO A 44 10.69 -11.48 -1.34
C PRO A 44 9.84 -11.65 -2.62
N LEU A 45 9.95 -12.81 -3.27
CA LEU A 45 9.24 -13.12 -4.51
C LEU A 45 7.81 -13.56 -4.19
N GLY A 46 6.84 -13.13 -5.00
CA GLY A 46 5.43 -13.49 -4.87
C GLY A 46 4.50 -12.31 -5.19
N TRP A 47 3.20 -12.52 -4.95
CA TRP A 47 2.18 -11.51 -5.18
C TRP A 47 2.09 -10.52 -4.01
N ALA A 48 1.88 -9.25 -4.32
CA ALA A 48 1.79 -8.16 -3.37
C ALA A 48 0.74 -7.14 -3.81
N LEU A 49 0.27 -6.31 -2.86
CA LEU A 49 -0.37 -5.05 -3.19
C LEU A 49 0.65 -4.15 -3.91
N PRO A 50 0.20 -3.30 -4.86
CA PRO A 50 1.05 -2.25 -5.37
C PRO A 50 1.38 -1.26 -4.26
N GLY A 51 2.63 -0.80 -4.22
CA GLY A 51 3.14 -0.01 -3.12
C GLY A 51 4.65 0.14 -3.14
N GLY A 52 5.14 1.12 -2.40
CA GLY A 52 6.55 1.46 -2.40
C GLY A 52 6.94 2.45 -1.33
N PHE A 53 8.15 3.00 -1.48
CA PHE A 53 8.72 3.93 -0.52
C PHE A 53 8.19 5.34 -0.73
N VAL A 54 8.06 6.07 0.38
CA VAL A 54 7.68 7.48 0.32
C VAL A 54 8.93 8.32 0.06
N ASP A 55 8.88 9.15 -0.98
CA ASP A 55 9.97 10.04 -1.32
C ASP A 55 10.07 11.23 -0.36
N TYR A 56 11.30 11.73 -0.17
CA TYR A 56 11.51 12.89 0.68
C TYR A 56 10.82 14.13 0.09
N GLY A 57 9.92 14.73 0.88
CA GLY A 57 9.14 15.90 0.47
C GLY A 57 7.81 15.55 -0.20
N GLU A 58 7.48 14.26 -0.34
CA GLU A 58 6.19 13.78 -0.81
C GLU A 58 5.23 13.50 0.36
N THR A 59 3.92 13.58 0.09
CA THR A 59 2.89 13.11 1.04
C THR A 59 2.60 11.64 0.82
N LEU A 60 2.04 10.97 1.83
CA LEU A 60 1.66 9.55 1.75
C LEU A 60 0.62 9.31 0.64
N GLU A 61 -0.34 10.22 0.50
CA GLU A 61 -1.39 10.13 -0.52
C GLU A 61 -0.82 10.27 -1.94
N HIS A 62 0.13 11.18 -2.15
CA HIS A 62 0.79 11.31 -3.45
C HIS A 62 1.65 10.10 -3.77
N ALA A 63 2.41 9.58 -2.80
CA ALA A 63 3.17 8.35 -2.95
C ALA A 63 2.25 7.19 -3.35
N ALA A 64 1.11 7.03 -2.68
CA ALA A 64 0.15 5.96 -3.01
C ALA A 64 -0.35 6.06 -4.46
N VAL A 65 -0.73 7.26 -4.92
CA VAL A 65 -1.19 7.46 -6.30
C VAL A 65 -0.07 7.24 -7.31
N ARG A 66 1.16 7.69 -7.01
CA ARG A 66 2.34 7.51 -7.85
C ARG A 66 2.68 6.03 -7.99
N GLU A 67 2.85 5.31 -6.89
CA GLU A 67 3.19 3.88 -6.88
C GLU A 67 2.13 3.04 -7.60
N ALA A 68 0.83 3.32 -7.38
CA ALA A 68 -0.24 2.65 -8.12
C ALA A 68 -0.10 2.85 -9.65
N LYS A 69 0.22 4.07 -10.08
CA LYS A 69 0.41 4.37 -11.50
C LYS A 69 1.68 3.73 -12.07
N GLU A 70 2.78 3.76 -11.33
CA GLU A 70 4.08 3.22 -11.76
C GLU A 70 4.03 1.69 -11.90
N GLU A 71 3.44 0.99 -10.93
CA GLU A 71 3.45 -0.47 -10.90
C GLU A 71 2.30 -1.13 -11.68
N THR A 72 1.18 -0.42 -11.86
CA THR A 72 -0.02 -1.00 -12.49
C THR A 72 -0.55 -0.23 -13.69
N GLY A 73 0.03 0.94 -14.02
CA GLY A 73 -0.46 1.81 -15.10
C GLY A 73 -1.82 2.48 -14.81
N LEU A 74 -2.43 2.21 -13.66
CA LEU A 74 -3.78 2.68 -13.36
C LEU A 74 -3.75 4.08 -12.76
N GLU A 75 -4.60 4.95 -13.28
CA GLU A 75 -4.97 6.18 -12.57
C GLU A 75 -6.05 5.84 -11.54
N VAL A 76 -5.79 6.21 -10.29
CA VAL A 76 -6.63 5.83 -9.15
C VAL A 76 -7.08 7.04 -8.35
N VAL A 77 -8.25 6.90 -7.73
CA VAL A 77 -8.76 7.84 -6.73
C VAL A 77 -8.77 7.12 -5.38
N LEU A 78 -8.05 7.66 -4.40
CA LEU A 78 -8.05 7.12 -3.04
C LEU A 78 -9.44 7.30 -2.41
N THR A 79 -9.97 6.23 -1.84
CA THR A 79 -11.30 6.19 -1.22
C THR A 79 -11.25 6.21 0.31
N GLY A 80 -10.08 5.98 0.90
CA GLY A 80 -9.90 6.07 2.34
C GLY A 80 -8.65 5.35 2.84
N LEU A 81 -8.43 5.42 4.14
CA LEU A 81 -7.38 4.69 4.84
C LEU A 81 -7.89 3.29 5.19
N VAL A 82 -7.12 2.26 4.85
CA VAL A 82 -7.34 0.88 5.32
C VAL A 82 -6.76 0.72 6.71
N GLY A 83 -5.50 1.12 6.90
CA GLY A 83 -4.80 0.98 8.17
C GLY A 83 -3.34 1.45 8.13
N VAL A 84 -2.66 1.30 9.26
CA VAL A 84 -1.22 1.55 9.41
C VAL A 84 -0.56 0.29 10.00
N TYR A 85 0.36 -0.29 9.24
CA TYR A 85 0.99 -1.57 9.54
C TYR A 85 2.47 -1.35 9.88
N SER A 86 2.86 -1.65 11.12
CA SER A 86 4.16 -1.22 11.68
C SER A 86 4.91 -2.31 12.46
N MET A 87 4.50 -3.57 12.33
CA MET A 87 5.18 -4.70 12.98
C MET A 87 6.66 -4.72 12.58
N PRO A 88 7.62 -4.80 13.53
CA PRO A 88 9.05 -4.71 13.21
C PRO A 88 9.56 -5.74 12.21
N CYS A 89 8.88 -6.88 12.10
CA CYS A 89 9.21 -8.00 11.22
C CYS A 89 8.26 -8.13 10.02
N ARG A 90 7.47 -7.10 9.67
CA ARG A 90 6.54 -7.18 8.52
C ARG A 90 7.27 -7.30 7.18
N ASP A 91 8.49 -6.79 7.13
CA ASP A 91 9.37 -6.83 5.97
C ASP A 91 10.77 -7.25 6.44
N ASP A 92 11.20 -8.42 5.99
CA ASP A 92 12.49 -9.00 6.37
C ASP A 92 13.69 -8.18 5.89
N ARG A 93 13.49 -7.24 4.94
CA ARG A 93 14.54 -6.38 4.40
C ARG A 93 14.90 -5.27 5.38
N GLN A 94 13.90 -4.65 6.00
CA GLN A 94 14.07 -3.59 7.01
C GLN A 94 12.74 -3.28 7.72
N HIS A 95 12.82 -2.68 8.91
CA HIS A 95 11.62 -2.21 9.62
C HIS A 95 10.97 -1.07 8.83
N THR A 96 9.80 -1.34 8.28
CA THR A 96 8.95 -0.37 7.59
C THR A 96 7.68 -0.07 8.38
N ILE A 97 7.11 1.11 8.14
CA ILE A 97 5.73 1.45 8.52
C ILE A 97 4.98 1.69 7.22
N SER A 98 4.00 0.86 6.92
CA SER A 98 3.17 1.04 5.72
C SER A 98 1.84 1.69 6.07
N VAL A 99 1.52 2.77 5.36
CA VAL A 99 0.19 3.38 5.38
C VAL A 99 -0.57 2.88 4.17
N THR A 100 -1.64 2.12 4.40
CA THR A 100 -2.38 1.47 3.32
C THR A 100 -3.65 2.23 3.01
N TYR A 101 -3.84 2.59 1.74
CA TYR A 101 -5.05 3.25 1.25
C TYR A 101 -5.89 2.30 0.41
N SER A 102 -7.21 2.47 0.42
CA SER A 102 -8.08 1.87 -0.58
C SER A 102 -8.26 2.85 -1.73
N ALA A 103 -8.43 2.33 -2.94
CA ALA A 103 -8.60 3.15 -4.13
C ALA A 103 -9.51 2.47 -5.15
N VAL A 104 -10.03 3.26 -6.09
CA VAL A 104 -10.78 2.80 -7.26
C VAL A 104 -10.17 3.39 -8.52
N THR A 105 -10.31 2.69 -9.65
CA THR A 105 -9.99 3.24 -10.97
C THR A 105 -11.25 3.29 -11.84
N SER A 106 -11.34 4.29 -12.71
CA SER A 106 -12.41 4.39 -13.71
C SER A 106 -12.13 3.57 -14.97
N ASP A 107 -10.86 3.17 -15.20
CA ASP A 107 -10.45 2.43 -16.39
C ASP A 107 -9.62 1.21 -16.00
N THR A 108 -10.30 0.09 -15.77
CA THR A 108 -9.66 -1.18 -15.44
C THR A 108 -8.90 -1.79 -16.63
N SER A 109 -9.16 -1.32 -17.86
CA SER A 109 -8.50 -1.82 -19.07
C SER A 109 -7.09 -1.26 -19.25
N ALA A 110 -6.76 -0.17 -18.56
CA ALA A 110 -5.43 0.42 -18.51
C ALA A 110 -4.45 -0.38 -17.63
N LEU A 111 -4.89 -1.48 -17.01
CA LEU A 111 -4.04 -2.31 -16.16
C LEU A 111 -2.89 -2.90 -16.98
N GLN A 112 -1.68 -2.47 -16.66
CA GLN A 112 -0.44 -2.94 -17.27
C GLN A 112 0.63 -3.03 -16.20
N ALA A 113 1.36 -4.14 -16.15
CA ALA A 113 2.49 -4.26 -15.24
C ALA A 113 3.55 -3.20 -15.56
N GLY A 114 4.03 -2.49 -14.52
CA GLY A 114 5.20 -1.64 -14.62
C GLY A 114 6.50 -2.43 -14.87
N ASP A 115 7.59 -1.72 -15.18
CA ASP A 115 8.87 -2.31 -15.60
C ASP A 115 9.45 -3.32 -14.57
N ASP A 116 9.11 -3.17 -13.28
CA ASP A 116 9.60 -3.98 -12.17
C ASP A 116 8.63 -5.08 -11.67
N ALA A 117 7.47 -5.26 -12.31
CA ALA A 117 6.49 -6.30 -11.96
C ALA A 117 6.49 -7.47 -12.97
N GLY A 118 6.50 -8.70 -12.48
CA GLY A 118 6.37 -9.93 -13.29
C GLY A 118 4.98 -10.08 -13.93
N GLY A 119 4.03 -9.28 -13.47
CA GLY A 119 2.65 -9.16 -13.97
C GLY A 119 1.78 -8.35 -13.00
N ALA A 120 0.70 -7.75 -13.49
CA ALA A 120 -0.32 -7.08 -12.67
C ALA A 120 -1.70 -7.60 -13.09
N ARG A 121 -2.54 -8.00 -12.12
CA ARG A 121 -3.84 -8.63 -12.41
C ARG A 121 -4.82 -8.45 -11.26
N PHE A 122 -6.11 -8.51 -11.60
CA PHE A 122 -7.19 -8.58 -10.63
C PHE A 122 -7.32 -9.99 -10.04
N PHE A 123 -7.59 -10.06 -8.74
CA PHE A 123 -7.91 -11.27 -8.01
C PHE A 123 -9.13 -11.07 -7.13
N LYS A 124 -10.01 -12.07 -7.11
CA LYS A 124 -11.14 -12.07 -6.18
C LYS A 124 -10.65 -12.20 -4.74
N LEU A 125 -11.29 -11.48 -3.83
CA LEU A 125 -10.96 -11.49 -2.39
C LEU A 125 -11.12 -12.88 -1.75
N ASP A 126 -11.99 -13.73 -2.30
CA ASP A 126 -12.21 -15.12 -1.87
C ASP A 126 -11.28 -16.13 -2.58
N SER A 127 -10.43 -15.68 -3.51
CA SER A 127 -9.54 -16.51 -4.31
C SER A 127 -8.18 -15.83 -4.52
N LEU A 128 -7.60 -15.32 -3.43
CA LEU A 128 -6.28 -14.67 -3.42
C LEU A 128 -5.13 -15.69 -3.54
N PRO A 129 -4.06 -15.38 -4.30
CA PRO A 129 -2.85 -16.20 -4.37
C PRO A 129 -2.07 -16.12 -3.05
N ASP A 130 -0.97 -16.86 -2.93
CA ASP A 130 -0.02 -16.65 -1.83
C ASP A 130 0.58 -15.24 -1.93
N LEU A 131 0.55 -14.51 -0.81
CA LEU A 131 1.00 -13.13 -0.72
C LEU A 131 2.26 -13.04 0.11
N VAL A 132 3.14 -12.12 -0.26
CA VAL A 132 4.31 -11.76 0.55
C VAL A 132 3.97 -10.66 1.57
N PHE A 133 4.88 -10.47 2.54
CA PHE A 133 4.71 -9.54 3.66
C PHE A 133 3.47 -9.87 4.50
N ASP A 134 2.84 -8.85 5.08
CA ASP A 134 1.58 -8.91 5.83
C ASP A 134 0.35 -8.59 4.95
N HIS A 135 0.48 -8.61 3.61
CA HIS A 135 -0.57 -8.15 2.69
C HIS A 135 -1.87 -8.96 2.76
N ARG A 136 -1.79 -10.21 3.23
CA ARG A 136 -2.98 -11.03 3.51
C ARG A 136 -3.80 -10.47 4.67
N ASP A 137 -3.15 -9.96 5.69
CA ASP A 137 -3.81 -9.34 6.84
C ASP A 137 -4.44 -8.00 6.43
N ILE A 138 -3.71 -7.20 5.64
CA ILE A 138 -4.21 -5.94 5.05
C ILE A 138 -5.51 -6.16 4.26
N LEU A 139 -5.53 -7.17 3.38
CA LEU A 139 -6.73 -7.48 2.59
C LEU A 139 -7.87 -8.06 3.43
N SER A 140 -7.56 -8.76 4.53
CA SER A 140 -8.57 -9.23 5.48
C SER A 140 -9.26 -8.07 6.21
N ASP A 141 -8.48 -7.09 6.66
CA ASP A 141 -8.99 -5.86 7.28
C ASP A 141 -9.86 -5.06 6.29
N PHE A 142 -9.38 -4.89 5.06
CA PHE A 142 -10.13 -4.22 4.00
C PHE A 142 -11.48 -4.92 3.73
N SER A 143 -11.47 -6.24 3.57
CA SER A 143 -12.68 -7.04 3.32
C SER A 143 -13.68 -6.92 4.47
N SER A 144 -13.18 -6.96 5.72
CA SER A 144 -14.01 -6.80 6.91
C SER A 144 -14.67 -5.42 6.97
N ASN A 145 -13.95 -4.37 6.58
CA ASN A 145 -14.47 -3.01 6.52
C ASN A 145 -15.51 -2.82 5.41
N LEU A 146 -15.31 -3.42 4.24
CA LEU A 146 -16.30 -3.43 3.16
C LEU A 146 -17.64 -4.02 3.62
N ILE A 147 -17.60 -5.19 4.28
CA ILE A 147 -18.81 -5.86 4.79
C ILE A 147 -19.55 -4.98 5.80
N ARG A 148 -18.82 -4.32 6.70
CA ARG A 148 -19.42 -3.39 7.68
C ARG A 148 -20.14 -2.24 6.99
N LEU A 149 -19.51 -1.61 6.00
CA LEU A 149 -20.12 -0.50 5.25
C LEU A 149 -21.37 -0.94 4.49
N GLN A 150 -21.36 -2.11 3.86
CA GLN A 150 -22.53 -2.66 3.17
C GLN A 150 -23.69 -2.98 4.13
N THR A 151 -23.36 -3.51 5.31
CA THR A 151 -24.37 -3.84 6.33
C THR A 151 -25.04 -2.58 6.87
N HIS A 152 -24.28 -1.49 7.10
CA HIS A 152 -24.83 -0.22 7.55
C HIS A 152 -25.65 0.50 6.47
N ALA A 153 -25.20 0.47 5.20
CA ALA A 153 -25.96 1.04 4.08
C ALA A 153 -27.33 0.34 3.89
N ALA A 154 -27.43 -0.97 4.17
CA ALA A 154 -28.68 -1.72 4.07
C ALA A 154 -29.69 -1.40 5.20
N VAL A 155 -29.24 -0.89 6.35
CA VAL A 155 -30.09 -0.57 7.51
C VAL A 155 -30.62 0.87 7.45
N GLY A 156 -29.91 1.80 6.82
CA GLY A 156 -30.28 3.22 6.73
C GLY A 156 -31.35 3.58 5.69
N ASN A 157 -31.91 2.60 4.96
CA ASN A 157 -32.91 2.79 3.91
C ASN A 157 -34.33 2.28 4.30
N LYS A 158 -34.64 2.26 5.60
CA LYS A 158 -35.99 1.98 6.12
C LYS A 158 -36.59 3.20 6.81
#